data_AF-A0A815FVQ6-F1
#
_entry.id   AF-A0A815FVQ6-F1
#
_cell.length_a   1.000
_cell.length_b   1.000
_cell.length_c   1.000
_cell.angle_alpha   90.00
_cell.angle_beta   90.00
_cell.angle_gamma   90.00
#
_symmetry.space_group_name_H-M   'P 1'
#
loop_
_entity.id
_entity.type
_entity.pdbx_description
1 polymer ?
#
loop_
_entity_poly.entity_id
_entity_poly.type
_entity_poly.pdbx_seq_one_letter_code
_entity_poly.pdbx_strand_id
1 'polypeptide(L)'
;MHTFSTLPVELVYRIMDHQNEQTLFCSMQNICRRLNQILSTYQRYQTLTKLNLNSHQIGAEAVQHIASALRRNTTLTALHLGWKKIGAEGAQHIADALRTNTTLTTLDLRWNEIGAEGAQHIADALRRNTTLTTLHLGSNEIGAEGAQHIADALRTNTTLTALNLHGNKMGAEGAQHIADALRTNTTLTTLNLNENGIGAEAAQHIAGAMRTNTTLTTLHLGSNEIGAEGAQHIADALRTNTTLTTLNVDRNQIGAEGAQHIAGAMRTNTTLTTLHLERNEIRAEGAQHIASALRTNTTLTTLHLKENPIGAEGAQHIADALRTNTTLTTLDLRWNEIGAEGAQHIADALRTNTTLTTLNVEMNEIGAEGAQHIASAMRTNATLTTLHLKENQIGAEGAQHIADALRTNTTLTTLTLHRYEIGDEVAQHIADALGRNISAMMA
;
A
#
# COMPACT_ATOMS: atom_id res chain seq x y z
N MET A 1 4.21 -33.44 8.73
CA MET A 1 5.40 -32.61 8.97
C MET A 1 6.40 -32.87 7.87
N HIS A 2 6.46 -31.97 6.88
CA HIS A 2 7.67 -31.44 6.23
C HIS A 2 7.17 -30.42 5.20
N THR A 3 7.10 -29.19 5.67
CA THR A 3 7.09 -27.97 4.86
C THR A 3 8.42 -27.83 4.12
N PHE A 4 8.41 -27.00 3.06
CA PHE A 4 9.49 -26.58 2.14
C PHE A 4 9.47 -27.23 0.75
N SER A 5 9.10 -26.42 -0.25
CA SER A 5 9.94 -26.21 -1.44
C SER A 5 9.51 -24.95 -2.20
N THR A 6 9.69 -23.77 -1.60
CA THR A 6 10.20 -22.66 -2.40
C THR A 6 11.57 -23.10 -2.91
N LEU A 7 11.84 -22.96 -4.22
CA LEU A 7 13.20 -23.16 -4.72
C LEU A 7 14.13 -22.18 -3.97
N PRO A 8 15.23 -22.64 -3.37
CA PRO A 8 16.24 -21.73 -2.84
C PRO A 8 16.73 -20.87 -3.99
N VAL A 9 16.57 -19.56 -3.84
CA VAL A 9 17.10 -18.53 -4.73
C VAL A 9 18.58 -18.84 -5.09
N GLU A 10 19.34 -19.39 -4.14
CA GLU A 10 20.73 -19.84 -4.31
C GLU A 10 21.00 -20.84 -5.46
N LEU A 11 20.07 -21.75 -5.79
CA LEU A 11 20.28 -22.74 -6.85
C LEU A 11 20.16 -22.11 -8.25
N VAL A 12 19.38 -21.03 -8.37
CA VAL A 12 19.29 -20.20 -9.57
C VAL A 12 20.52 -19.29 -9.69
N TYR A 13 21.00 -18.76 -8.56
CA TYR A 13 22.16 -17.84 -8.50
C TYR A 13 23.48 -18.49 -8.91
N ARG A 14 23.76 -19.74 -8.54
CA ARG A 14 25.06 -20.39 -8.88
C ARG A 14 25.29 -20.67 -10.37
N ILE A 15 24.28 -20.46 -11.23
CA ILE A 15 24.40 -20.67 -12.69
C ILE A 15 24.75 -19.36 -13.41
N MET A 16 24.57 -18.20 -12.77
CA MET A 16 24.54 -16.90 -13.45
C MET A 16 25.84 -16.07 -13.34
N ASP A 17 26.84 -16.51 -12.56
CA ASP A 17 27.94 -15.62 -12.12
C ASP A 17 29.12 -15.47 -13.09
N HIS A 18 29.04 -15.97 -14.32
CA HIS A 18 29.97 -15.57 -15.36
C HIS A 18 29.35 -15.78 -16.74
N GLN A 19 29.49 -14.79 -17.63
CA GLN A 19 30.02 -14.91 -19.00
C GLN A 19 29.36 -13.98 -20.04
N ASN A 20 30.17 -13.60 -21.04
CA ASN A 20 29.88 -12.73 -22.19
C ASN A 20 28.63 -13.15 -23.01
N GLU A 21 28.13 -12.23 -23.85
CA GLU A 21 26.86 -12.29 -24.62
C GLU A 21 26.57 -13.63 -25.33
N GLN A 22 27.56 -14.30 -25.89
CA GLN A 22 27.39 -15.63 -26.54
C GLN A 22 27.05 -16.76 -25.55
N THR A 23 27.46 -16.60 -24.29
CA THR A 23 27.22 -17.55 -23.20
C THR A 23 25.88 -17.29 -22.53
N LEU A 24 25.41 -16.04 -22.54
CA LEU A 24 24.07 -15.66 -22.10
C LEU A 24 22.99 -16.38 -22.93
N PHE A 25 23.20 -16.50 -24.25
CA PHE A 25 22.31 -17.22 -25.16
C PHE A 25 22.25 -18.74 -24.87
N CYS A 26 23.40 -19.39 -24.62
CA CYS A 26 23.43 -20.80 -24.19
C CYS A 26 22.82 -21.02 -22.80
N SER A 27 23.01 -20.05 -21.89
CA SER A 27 22.37 -20.00 -20.58
C SER A 27 20.85 -19.92 -20.68
N MET A 28 20.31 -19.06 -21.55
CA MET A 28 18.87 -18.90 -21.78
C MET A 28 18.21 -20.17 -22.34
N GLN A 29 18.83 -20.85 -23.31
CA GLN A 29 18.32 -22.15 -23.79
C GLN A 29 18.35 -23.22 -22.68
N ASN A 30 19.35 -23.19 -21.80
CA ASN A 30 19.43 -24.10 -20.66
C ASN A 30 18.44 -23.75 -19.54
N ILE A 31 18.14 -22.46 -19.32
CA ILE A 31 17.08 -21.99 -18.43
C ILE A 31 15.72 -22.39 -18.98
N CYS A 32 15.47 -22.24 -20.28
CA CYS A 32 14.22 -22.66 -20.93
C CYS A 32 14.07 -24.18 -20.95
N ARG A 33 15.15 -24.94 -21.21
CA ARG A 33 15.14 -26.40 -21.03
C ARG A 33 14.90 -26.79 -19.59
N ARG A 34 15.54 -26.15 -18.62
CA ARG A 34 15.33 -26.43 -17.18
C ARG A 34 13.95 -26.00 -16.71
N LEU A 35 13.37 -24.90 -17.19
CA LEU A 35 11.99 -24.50 -16.88
C LEU A 35 11.00 -25.45 -17.50
N ASN A 36 11.17 -25.84 -18.77
CA ASN A 36 10.35 -26.88 -19.38
C ASN A 36 10.53 -28.22 -18.67
N GLN A 37 11.75 -28.57 -18.24
CA GLN A 37 12.03 -29.78 -17.48
C GLN A 37 11.46 -29.70 -16.07
N ILE A 38 11.49 -28.55 -15.39
CA ILE A 38 10.87 -28.33 -14.07
C ILE A 38 9.36 -28.39 -14.23
N LEU A 39 8.76 -27.67 -15.18
CA LEU A 39 7.31 -27.68 -15.40
C LEU A 39 6.81 -29.06 -15.85
N SER A 40 7.56 -29.81 -16.66
CA SER A 40 7.21 -31.19 -17.06
C SER A 40 7.49 -32.24 -15.98
N THR A 41 8.59 -32.12 -15.23
CA THR A 41 8.93 -33.02 -14.12
C THR A 41 7.96 -32.80 -12.96
N TYR A 42 7.60 -31.56 -12.64
CA TYR A 42 6.61 -31.24 -11.61
C TYR A 42 5.16 -31.36 -12.08
N GLN A 43 4.87 -31.33 -13.39
CA GLN A 43 3.57 -31.80 -13.94
C GLN A 43 3.30 -33.25 -13.51
N ARG A 44 4.34 -34.07 -13.41
CA ARG A 44 4.25 -35.45 -12.90
C ARG A 44 4.03 -35.52 -11.39
N TYR A 45 4.27 -34.42 -10.66
CA TYR A 45 4.14 -34.33 -9.20
C TYR A 45 3.02 -33.42 -8.68
N GLN A 46 2.17 -32.83 -9.54
CA GLN A 46 0.97 -32.05 -9.19
C GLN A 46 1.10 -30.95 -8.10
N THR A 47 2.30 -30.60 -7.64
CA THR A 47 2.49 -29.84 -6.39
C THR A 47 2.83 -28.37 -6.59
N LEU A 48 3.29 -27.95 -7.76
CA LEU A 48 3.70 -26.56 -7.98
C LEU A 48 2.47 -25.68 -8.28
N THR A 49 2.08 -24.88 -7.29
CA THR A 49 0.94 -23.95 -7.36
C THR A 49 1.34 -22.49 -7.49
N LYS A 50 2.57 -22.13 -7.11
CA LYS A 50 3.10 -20.76 -7.21
C LYS A 50 4.48 -20.75 -7.85
N LEU A 51 4.69 -19.87 -8.81
CA LEU A 51 5.97 -19.68 -9.49
C LEU A 51 6.33 -18.20 -9.50
N ASN A 52 7.38 -17.84 -8.78
CA ASN A 52 7.93 -16.49 -8.77
C ASN A 52 9.26 -16.50 -9.50
N LEU A 53 9.33 -15.77 -10.62
CA LEU A 53 10.52 -15.59 -11.41
C LEU A 53 10.95 -14.12 -11.45
N ASN A 54 10.40 -13.23 -10.63
CA ASN A 54 10.79 -11.83 -10.60
C ASN A 54 12.32 -11.72 -10.47
N SER A 55 12.95 -10.79 -11.22
CA SER A 55 14.41 -10.49 -11.33
C SER A 55 15.05 -10.96 -12.64
N HIS A 56 15.99 -10.16 -13.16
CA HIS A 56 16.74 -10.34 -14.42
C HIS A 56 15.90 -10.37 -15.70
N GLN A 57 16.37 -9.66 -16.72
CA GLN A 57 15.78 -9.62 -18.06
C GLN A 57 15.86 -11.00 -18.71
N ILE A 58 14.73 -11.50 -19.21
CA ILE A 58 14.68 -12.77 -19.97
C ILE A 58 14.16 -12.57 -21.40
N GLY A 59 13.52 -11.43 -21.68
CA GLY A 59 12.98 -11.10 -23.00
C GLY A 59 11.73 -11.91 -23.39
N ALA A 60 11.16 -11.58 -24.56
CA ALA A 60 9.95 -12.20 -25.09
C ALA A 60 10.12 -13.71 -25.40
N GLU A 61 11.27 -14.12 -25.93
CA GLU A 61 11.54 -15.52 -26.32
C GLU A 61 11.42 -16.49 -25.14
N ALA A 62 11.99 -16.15 -23.99
CA ALA A 62 11.90 -16.99 -22.79
C ALA A 62 10.45 -17.07 -22.27
N VAL A 63 9.69 -15.97 -22.39
CA VAL A 63 8.28 -15.91 -22.01
C VAL A 63 7.41 -16.75 -22.91
N GLN A 64 7.74 -16.89 -24.20
CA GLN A 64 7.05 -17.80 -25.11
C GLN A 64 7.04 -19.24 -24.58
N HIS A 65 8.17 -19.72 -24.06
CA HIS A 65 8.25 -21.05 -23.48
C HIS A 65 7.43 -21.18 -22.19
N ILE A 66 7.45 -20.16 -21.33
CA ILE A 66 6.63 -20.11 -20.12
C ILE A 66 5.14 -20.14 -20.48
N ALA A 67 4.72 -19.35 -21.47
CA ALA A 67 3.36 -19.33 -21.98
C ALA A 67 2.92 -20.69 -22.54
N SER A 68 3.79 -21.35 -23.32
CA SER A 68 3.53 -22.70 -23.84
C SER A 68 3.31 -23.72 -22.72
N ALA A 69 4.14 -23.66 -21.68
CA ALA A 69 3.97 -24.53 -20.51
C ALA A 69 2.70 -24.19 -19.72
N LEU A 70 2.35 -22.90 -19.58
CA LEU A 70 1.16 -22.43 -18.87
C LEU A 70 -0.14 -22.93 -19.54
N ARG A 71 -0.19 -23.03 -20.87
CA ARG A 71 -1.35 -23.60 -21.60
C ARG A 71 -1.69 -25.03 -21.18
N ARG A 72 -0.68 -25.82 -20.82
CA ARG A 72 -0.82 -27.23 -20.44
C ARG A 72 -0.78 -27.43 -18.92
N ASN A 73 -0.54 -26.37 -18.17
CA ASN A 73 -0.43 -26.45 -16.73
C ASN A 73 -1.83 -26.38 -16.10
N THR A 74 -2.09 -27.31 -15.17
CA THR A 74 -3.38 -27.44 -14.47
C THR A 74 -3.23 -27.31 -12.95
N THR A 75 -2.12 -26.78 -12.46
CA THR A 75 -1.83 -26.72 -11.02
C THR A 75 -1.40 -25.33 -10.54
N LEU A 76 -0.79 -24.54 -11.43
CA LEU A 76 -0.27 -23.23 -11.15
C LEU A 76 -1.43 -22.25 -11.03
N THR A 77 -1.51 -21.62 -9.85
CA THR A 77 -2.51 -20.60 -9.52
C THR A 77 -1.89 -19.21 -9.44
N ALA A 78 -0.59 -19.09 -9.18
CA ALA A 78 0.12 -17.80 -9.16
C ALA A 78 1.40 -17.82 -10.00
N LEU A 79 1.56 -16.81 -10.85
CA LEU A 79 2.73 -16.62 -11.70
C LEU A 79 3.22 -15.18 -11.59
N HIS A 80 4.46 -14.99 -11.13
CA HIS A 80 5.10 -13.67 -11.06
C HIS A 80 6.27 -13.57 -12.03
N LEU A 81 6.18 -12.62 -12.95
CA LEU A 81 7.11 -12.35 -14.05
C LEU A 81 7.49 -10.86 -14.09
N GLY A 82 7.61 -10.21 -12.94
CA GLY A 82 8.03 -8.81 -12.88
C GLY A 82 9.50 -8.61 -13.24
N TRP A 83 9.84 -7.45 -13.81
CA TRP A 83 11.22 -7.06 -14.16
C TRP A 83 11.87 -7.98 -15.21
N LYS A 84 11.12 -8.33 -16.26
CA LYS A 84 11.55 -9.29 -17.29
C LYS A 84 11.80 -8.71 -18.67
N LYS A 85 11.42 -7.44 -18.90
CA LYS A 85 11.50 -6.77 -20.20
C LYS A 85 10.85 -7.62 -21.31
N ILE A 86 9.61 -8.05 -21.06
CA ILE A 86 8.90 -8.98 -21.96
C ILE A 86 8.37 -8.27 -23.19
N GLY A 87 8.11 -6.96 -23.11
CA GLY A 87 7.55 -6.16 -24.19
C GLY A 87 6.12 -6.58 -24.58
N ALA A 88 5.61 -5.96 -25.64
CA ALA A 88 4.30 -6.29 -26.20
C ALA A 88 4.23 -7.76 -26.68
N GLU A 89 5.29 -8.26 -27.33
CA GLU A 89 5.38 -9.64 -27.83
C GLU A 89 5.29 -10.68 -26.70
N GLY A 90 6.04 -10.49 -25.61
CA GLY A 90 5.95 -11.37 -24.45
C GLY A 90 4.57 -11.31 -23.78
N ALA A 91 3.96 -10.13 -23.72
CA ALA A 91 2.59 -9.97 -23.23
C ALA A 91 1.58 -10.69 -24.14
N GLN A 92 1.78 -10.68 -25.45
CA GLN A 92 0.99 -11.44 -26.42
C GLN A 92 1.03 -12.94 -26.08
N HIS A 93 2.22 -13.50 -25.87
CA HIS A 93 2.36 -14.92 -25.52
C HIS A 93 1.65 -15.28 -24.23
N ILE A 94 1.75 -14.43 -23.19
CA ILE A 94 1.04 -14.63 -21.93
C ILE A 94 -0.47 -14.55 -22.12
N ALA A 95 -0.97 -13.52 -22.82
CA ALA A 95 -2.39 -13.36 -23.15
C ALA A 95 -2.95 -14.61 -23.85
N ASP A 96 -2.20 -15.13 -24.80
CA ASP A 96 -2.50 -16.34 -25.53
C ASP A 96 -2.63 -17.58 -24.65
N ALA A 97 -1.77 -17.69 -23.63
CA ALA A 97 -1.87 -18.76 -22.65
C ALA A 97 -3.09 -18.59 -21.74
N LEU A 98 -3.35 -17.38 -21.26
CA LEU A 98 -4.49 -17.03 -20.39
C LEU A 98 -5.85 -17.36 -21.01
N ARG A 99 -5.98 -17.27 -22.34
CA ARG A 99 -7.24 -17.63 -23.05
C ARG A 99 -7.64 -19.10 -22.88
N THR A 100 -6.68 -19.97 -22.55
CA THR A 100 -6.89 -21.42 -22.42
C THR A 100 -6.59 -21.96 -21.03
N ASN A 101 -5.76 -21.26 -20.24
CA ASN A 101 -5.45 -21.65 -18.89
C ASN A 101 -6.66 -21.42 -17.97
N THR A 102 -7.01 -22.45 -17.20
CA THR A 102 -8.18 -22.45 -16.32
C THR A 102 -7.81 -22.59 -14.84
N THR A 103 -6.57 -22.30 -14.46
CA THR A 103 -6.08 -22.50 -13.08
C THR A 103 -5.41 -21.28 -12.50
N LEU A 104 -4.86 -20.41 -13.34
CA LEU A 104 -4.17 -19.21 -12.91
C LEU A 104 -5.19 -18.19 -12.39
N THR A 105 -5.02 -17.82 -11.12
CA THR A 105 -5.83 -16.81 -10.41
C THR A 105 -5.05 -15.52 -10.21
N THR A 106 -3.72 -15.58 -10.14
CA THR A 106 -2.85 -14.43 -9.89
C THR A 106 -1.74 -14.33 -10.92
N LEU A 107 -1.61 -13.16 -11.54
CA LEU A 107 -0.58 -12.85 -12.50
C LEU A 107 0.09 -11.50 -12.18
N ASP A 108 1.41 -11.52 -12.01
CA ASP A 108 2.23 -10.31 -11.85
C ASP A 108 3.11 -10.09 -13.07
N LEU A 109 2.85 -9.01 -13.81
CA LEU A 109 3.60 -8.57 -14.98
C LEU A 109 4.19 -7.17 -14.80
N ARG A 110 4.43 -6.71 -13.57
CA ARG A 110 4.97 -5.35 -13.34
C ARG A 110 6.35 -5.14 -13.96
N TRP A 111 6.68 -3.91 -14.33
CA TRP A 111 8.04 -3.54 -14.80
C TRP A 111 8.49 -4.36 -16.01
N ASN A 112 7.73 -4.31 -17.10
CA ASN A 112 7.93 -5.19 -18.26
C ASN A 112 7.86 -4.50 -19.63
N GLU A 113 7.73 -3.17 -19.67
CA GLU A 113 7.69 -2.38 -20.91
C GLU A 113 6.60 -2.91 -21.88
N ILE A 114 5.46 -3.33 -21.35
CA ILE A 114 4.38 -3.96 -22.13
C ILE A 114 3.77 -3.01 -23.16
N GLY A 115 3.69 -1.70 -22.83
CA GLY A 115 3.09 -0.69 -23.70
C GLY A 115 1.58 -0.86 -23.91
N ALA A 116 1.01 0.01 -24.74
CA ALA A 116 -0.41 -0.04 -25.11
C ALA A 116 -0.78 -1.32 -25.88
N GLU A 117 0.05 -1.74 -26.83
CA GLU A 117 -0.16 -2.96 -27.63
C GLU A 117 -0.19 -4.23 -26.76
N GLY A 118 0.77 -4.38 -25.85
CA GLY A 118 0.77 -5.51 -24.94
C GLY A 118 -0.42 -5.48 -23.97
N ALA A 119 -0.86 -4.29 -23.54
CA ALA A 119 -2.06 -4.13 -22.73
C ALA A 119 -3.32 -4.54 -23.50
N GLN A 120 -3.39 -4.25 -24.80
CA GLN A 120 -4.45 -4.73 -25.69
C GLN A 120 -4.53 -6.26 -25.69
N HIS A 121 -3.40 -6.94 -25.86
CA HIS A 121 -3.36 -8.40 -25.84
C HIS A 121 -3.87 -8.97 -24.51
N ILE A 122 -3.42 -8.40 -23.39
CA ILE A 122 -3.88 -8.81 -22.06
C ILE A 122 -5.39 -8.54 -21.90
N ALA A 123 -5.89 -7.38 -22.34
CA ALA A 123 -7.31 -7.05 -22.32
C ALA A 123 -8.15 -8.07 -23.11
N ASP A 124 -7.70 -8.44 -24.32
CA ASP A 124 -8.37 -9.45 -25.14
C ASP A 124 -8.44 -10.82 -24.46
N ALA A 125 -7.39 -11.19 -23.71
CA ALA A 125 -7.39 -12.41 -22.92
C ALA A 125 -8.36 -12.33 -21.74
N LEU A 126 -8.42 -11.19 -21.03
CA LEU A 126 -9.32 -10.97 -19.90
C LEU A 126 -10.80 -11.08 -20.27
N ARG A 127 -11.20 -10.69 -21.49
CA ARG A 127 -12.59 -10.85 -21.96
C ARG A 127 -13.04 -12.31 -22.03
N ARG A 128 -12.09 -13.26 -22.13
CA ARG A 128 -12.37 -14.70 -22.26
C ARG A 128 -11.97 -15.51 -21.04
N ASN A 129 -10.96 -15.04 -20.30
CA ASN A 129 -10.47 -15.74 -19.13
C ASN A 129 -11.48 -15.61 -17.98
N THR A 130 -11.78 -16.75 -17.35
CA THR A 130 -12.79 -16.86 -16.29
C THR A 130 -12.18 -17.31 -14.96
N THR A 131 -10.86 -17.22 -14.79
CA THR A 131 -10.16 -17.73 -13.61
C THR A 131 -9.26 -16.72 -12.93
N LEU A 132 -8.77 -15.73 -13.68
CA LEU A 132 -7.90 -14.71 -13.16
C LEU A 132 -8.70 -13.74 -12.28
N THR A 133 -8.28 -13.63 -11.03
CA THR A 133 -8.89 -12.76 -10.01
C THR A 133 -7.97 -11.59 -9.66
N THR A 134 -6.66 -11.74 -9.85
CA THR A 134 -5.67 -10.72 -9.49
C THR A 134 -4.68 -10.50 -10.62
N LEU A 135 -4.56 -9.26 -11.07
CA LEU A 135 -3.64 -8.85 -12.14
C LEU A 135 -2.82 -7.63 -11.71
N HIS A 136 -1.50 -7.75 -11.81
CA HIS A 136 -0.57 -6.63 -11.63
C HIS A 136 0.09 -6.25 -12.96
N LEU A 137 -0.20 -5.03 -13.40
CA LEU A 137 0.27 -4.41 -14.63
C LEU A 137 1.01 -3.09 -14.39
N GLY A 138 1.40 -2.80 -13.15
CA GLY A 138 2.08 -1.55 -12.83
C GLY A 138 3.45 -1.36 -13.51
N SER A 139 3.81 -0.11 -13.78
CA SER A 139 5.09 0.30 -14.38
C SER A 139 5.36 -0.38 -15.72
N ASN A 140 4.40 -0.27 -16.65
CA ASN A 140 4.45 -0.90 -17.97
C ASN A 140 4.27 0.06 -19.14
N GLU A 141 4.23 1.37 -18.87
CA GLU A 141 4.06 2.40 -19.91
C GLU A 141 2.81 2.18 -20.77
N ILE A 142 1.73 1.71 -20.14
CA ILE A 142 0.46 1.35 -20.81
C ILE A 142 -0.17 2.57 -21.52
N GLY A 143 -0.05 3.77 -20.95
CA GLY A 143 -0.62 4.99 -21.51
C GLY A 143 -2.16 5.00 -21.52
N ALA A 144 -2.74 6.06 -22.08
CA ALA A 144 -4.19 6.22 -22.17
C ALA A 144 -4.86 5.15 -23.07
N GLU A 145 -4.27 4.85 -24.23
CA GLU A 145 -4.75 3.85 -25.18
C GLU A 145 -4.79 2.45 -24.56
N GLY A 146 -3.70 2.02 -23.91
CA GLY A 146 -3.69 0.74 -23.21
C GLY A 146 -4.69 0.69 -22.04
N ALA A 147 -4.88 1.81 -21.34
CA ALA A 147 -5.89 1.92 -20.29
C ALA A 147 -7.32 1.77 -20.83
N GLN A 148 -7.59 2.30 -22.03
CA GLN A 148 -8.84 2.10 -22.74
C GLN A 148 -9.11 0.62 -23.00
N HIS A 149 -8.12 -0.11 -23.51
CA HIS A 149 -8.28 -1.55 -23.75
C HIS A 149 -8.58 -2.33 -22.46
N ILE A 150 -7.87 -2.03 -21.38
CA ILE A 150 -8.11 -2.64 -20.07
C ILE A 150 -9.52 -2.27 -19.56
N ALA A 151 -9.94 -1.02 -19.70
CA ALA A 151 -11.29 -0.58 -19.35
C ALA A 151 -12.37 -1.35 -20.13
N ASP A 152 -12.20 -1.53 -21.43
CA ASP A 152 -13.11 -2.30 -22.28
C ASP A 152 -13.21 -3.76 -21.82
N ALA A 153 -12.11 -4.36 -21.39
CA ALA A 153 -12.13 -5.71 -20.84
C ALA A 153 -12.87 -5.76 -19.50
N LEU A 154 -12.66 -4.78 -18.61
CA LEU A 154 -13.32 -4.71 -17.30
C LEU A 154 -14.85 -4.62 -17.39
N ARG A 155 -15.41 -4.05 -18.46
CA ARG A 155 -16.87 -4.00 -18.66
C ARG A 155 -17.52 -5.38 -18.85
N THR A 156 -16.74 -6.36 -19.30
CA THR A 156 -17.25 -7.71 -19.63
C THR A 156 -16.65 -8.82 -18.77
N ASN A 157 -15.45 -8.59 -18.21
CA ASN A 157 -14.84 -9.55 -17.31
C ASN A 157 -15.59 -9.56 -15.96
N THR A 158 -15.91 -10.77 -15.50
CA THR A 158 -16.70 -11.01 -14.28
C THR A 158 -15.92 -11.78 -13.21
N THR A 159 -14.59 -11.81 -13.30
CA THR A 159 -13.77 -12.63 -12.40
C THR A 159 -12.67 -11.84 -11.72
N LEU A 160 -12.20 -10.77 -12.34
CA LEU A 160 -11.15 -9.92 -11.81
C LEU A 160 -11.69 -9.12 -10.62
N THR A 161 -11.06 -9.30 -9.46
CA THR A 161 -11.40 -8.63 -8.21
C THR A 161 -10.33 -7.63 -7.79
N ALA A 162 -9.07 -7.85 -8.19
CA ALA A 162 -7.95 -6.95 -7.89
C ALA A 162 -7.13 -6.60 -9.13
N LEU A 163 -7.01 -5.30 -9.41
CA LEU A 163 -6.23 -4.77 -10.53
C LEU A 163 -5.25 -3.70 -10.04
N ASN A 164 -3.98 -3.86 -10.41
CA ASN A 164 -2.95 -2.87 -10.14
C ASN A 164 -2.39 -2.29 -11.45
N LEU A 165 -2.62 -0.99 -11.64
CA LEU A 165 -2.17 -0.20 -12.79
C LEU A 165 -1.22 0.95 -12.37
N HIS A 166 -0.56 0.89 -11.21
CA HIS A 166 0.31 1.99 -10.78
C HIS A 166 1.42 2.32 -11.79
N GLY A 167 1.85 3.57 -11.90
CA GLY A 167 3.05 3.91 -12.68
C GLY A 167 2.93 3.73 -14.19
N ASN A 168 1.74 3.90 -14.78
CA ASN A 168 1.48 3.61 -16.20
C ASN A 168 1.30 4.82 -17.10
N LYS A 169 1.51 6.04 -16.58
CA LYS A 169 1.43 7.29 -17.35
C LYS A 169 0.10 7.41 -18.13
N MET A 170 -1.00 6.96 -17.54
CA MET A 170 -2.31 6.91 -18.23
C MET A 170 -2.92 8.29 -18.47
N GLY A 171 -2.55 9.29 -17.65
CA GLY A 171 -3.10 10.63 -17.73
C GLY A 171 -4.60 10.69 -17.40
N ALA A 172 -5.17 11.87 -17.63
CA ALA A 172 -6.60 12.13 -17.42
C ALA A 172 -7.51 11.24 -18.29
N GLU A 173 -7.16 11.08 -19.57
CA GLU A 173 -7.93 10.29 -20.54
C GLU A 173 -8.01 8.81 -20.15
N GLY A 174 -6.87 8.18 -19.82
CA GLY A 174 -6.86 6.80 -19.38
C GLY A 174 -7.63 6.59 -18.07
N ALA A 175 -7.55 7.54 -17.14
CA ALA A 175 -8.32 7.51 -15.89
C ALA A 175 -9.84 7.63 -16.15
N GLN A 176 -10.26 8.44 -17.12
CA GLN A 176 -11.66 8.52 -17.54
C GLN A 176 -12.15 7.17 -18.08
N HIS A 177 -11.39 6.49 -18.93
CA HIS A 177 -11.78 5.17 -19.43
C HIS A 177 -11.96 4.16 -18.30
N ILE A 178 -11.05 4.12 -17.33
CA ILE A 178 -11.16 3.25 -16.16
C ILE A 178 -12.40 3.62 -15.34
N ALA A 179 -12.66 4.91 -15.11
CA ALA A 179 -13.86 5.36 -14.41
C ALA A 179 -15.15 4.91 -15.12
N ASP A 180 -15.20 5.00 -16.44
CA ASP A 180 -16.34 4.55 -17.25
C ASP A 180 -16.59 3.05 -17.11
N ALA A 181 -15.52 2.25 -17.08
CA ALA A 181 -15.65 0.81 -16.85
C ALA A 181 -16.17 0.50 -15.43
N LEU A 182 -15.67 1.19 -14.40
CA LEU A 182 -16.08 0.99 -13.01
C LEU A 182 -17.58 1.24 -12.77
N ARG A 183 -18.24 2.09 -13.56
CA ARG A 183 -19.70 2.30 -13.44
C ARG A 183 -20.53 1.05 -13.75
N THR A 184 -19.97 0.12 -14.52
CA THR A 184 -20.67 -1.10 -14.97
C THR A 184 -20.03 -2.38 -14.43
N ASN A 185 -18.75 -2.34 -14.07
CA ASN A 185 -18.08 -3.47 -13.46
C ASN A 185 -18.64 -3.74 -12.06
N THR A 186 -18.92 -5.01 -11.78
CA THR A 186 -19.57 -5.48 -10.54
C THR A 186 -18.73 -6.52 -9.81
N THR A 187 -17.42 -6.59 -10.09
CA THR A 187 -16.55 -7.64 -9.54
C THR A 187 -15.28 -7.09 -8.92
N LEU A 188 -14.79 -5.95 -9.40
CA LEU A 188 -13.58 -5.33 -8.91
C LEU A 188 -13.83 -4.77 -7.50
N THR A 189 -13.02 -5.23 -6.56
CA THR A 189 -13.03 -4.81 -5.16
C THR A 189 -11.81 -3.96 -4.82
N THR A 190 -10.69 -4.14 -5.52
CA THR A 190 -9.44 -3.44 -5.28
C THR A 190 -8.88 -2.88 -6.59
N LEU A 191 -8.64 -1.57 -6.60
CA LEU A 191 -8.02 -0.89 -7.73
C LEU A 191 -6.87 0.01 -7.26
N ASN A 192 -5.71 -0.15 -7.89
CA ASN A 192 -4.57 0.73 -7.67
C ASN A 192 -4.25 1.53 -8.95
N LEU A 193 -4.41 2.86 -8.87
CA LEU A 193 -4.11 3.83 -9.93
C LEU A 193 -3.01 4.81 -9.51
N ASN A 194 -2.17 4.48 -8.52
CA ASN A 194 -1.11 5.38 -8.07
C ASN A 194 -0.16 5.77 -9.22
N GLU A 195 0.45 6.96 -9.16
CA GLU A 195 1.51 7.37 -10.10
C GLU A 195 1.08 7.31 -11.58
N ASN A 196 -0.09 7.86 -11.92
CA ASN A 196 -0.62 7.87 -13.28
C ASN A 196 -0.86 9.27 -13.87
N GLY A 197 -0.60 10.34 -13.12
CA GLY A 197 -0.81 11.71 -13.57
C GLY A 197 -2.28 12.00 -13.89
N ILE A 198 -3.19 11.57 -13.01
CA ILE A 198 -4.64 11.70 -13.23
C ILE A 198 -5.07 13.18 -13.25
N GLY A 199 -4.56 14.01 -12.33
CA GLY A 199 -4.95 15.41 -12.19
C GLY A 199 -6.34 15.62 -11.59
N ALA A 200 -6.70 16.88 -11.35
CA ALA A 200 -7.98 17.28 -10.74
C ALA A 200 -9.20 16.93 -11.61
N GLU A 201 -9.14 17.23 -12.92
CA GLU A 201 -10.26 17.03 -13.86
C GLU A 201 -10.68 15.55 -13.92
N ALA A 202 -9.72 14.63 -14.09
CA ALA A 202 -10.07 13.21 -14.15
C ALA A 202 -10.41 12.60 -12.79
N ALA A 203 -10.03 13.22 -11.67
CA ALA A 203 -10.55 12.84 -10.35
C ALA A 203 -12.08 12.99 -10.28
N GLN A 204 -12.67 13.93 -11.03
CA GLN A 204 -14.13 14.06 -11.17
C GLN A 204 -14.76 12.80 -11.78
N HIS A 205 -14.13 12.21 -12.80
CA HIS A 205 -14.64 10.99 -13.44
C HIS A 205 -14.59 9.80 -12.47
N ILE A 206 -13.48 9.61 -11.77
CA ILE A 206 -13.32 8.58 -10.74
C ILE A 206 -14.35 8.77 -9.63
N ALA A 207 -14.53 9.99 -9.14
CA ALA A 207 -15.55 10.34 -8.16
C ALA A 207 -16.97 10.03 -8.68
N GLY A 208 -17.25 10.29 -9.96
CA GLY A 208 -18.50 9.91 -10.61
C GLY A 208 -18.73 8.39 -10.60
N ALA A 209 -17.68 7.61 -10.83
CA ALA A 209 -17.75 6.15 -10.74
C ALA A 209 -17.97 5.65 -9.31
N MET A 210 -17.29 6.24 -8.32
CA MET A 210 -17.45 5.91 -6.90
C MET A 210 -18.89 6.06 -6.40
N ARG A 211 -19.67 7.01 -6.94
CA ARG A 211 -21.08 7.19 -6.54
C ARG A 211 -22.00 6.05 -6.97
N THR A 212 -21.63 5.33 -8.02
CA THR A 212 -22.50 4.30 -8.65
C THR A 212 -21.96 2.89 -8.47
N ASN A 213 -20.63 2.74 -8.34
CA ASN A 213 -20.02 1.45 -8.11
C ASN A 213 -20.31 0.95 -6.69
N THR A 214 -20.76 -0.30 -6.60
CA THR A 214 -21.21 -0.93 -5.35
C THR A 214 -20.30 -2.09 -4.91
N THR A 215 -19.12 -2.25 -5.51
CA THR A 215 -18.25 -3.40 -5.26
C THR A 215 -16.83 -3.02 -4.84
N LEU A 216 -16.37 -1.83 -5.23
CA LEU A 216 -15.04 -1.34 -4.92
C LEU A 216 -14.95 -0.99 -3.43
N THR A 217 -14.05 -1.67 -2.73
CA THR A 217 -13.81 -1.49 -1.29
C THR A 217 -12.47 -0.83 -1.01
N THR A 218 -11.51 -0.93 -1.94
CA THR A 218 -10.18 -0.34 -1.84
C THR A 218 -9.81 0.40 -3.12
N LEU A 219 -9.47 1.69 -2.98
CA LEU A 219 -9.04 2.54 -4.08
C LEU A 219 -7.76 3.28 -3.71
N HIS A 220 -6.73 3.12 -4.54
CA HIS A 220 -5.48 3.86 -4.41
C HIS A 220 -5.32 4.86 -5.57
N LEU A 221 -5.14 6.12 -5.21
CA LEU A 221 -5.00 7.29 -6.08
C LEU A 221 -3.77 8.12 -5.70
N GLY A 222 -2.81 7.56 -4.99
CA GLY A 222 -1.63 8.27 -4.52
C GLY A 222 -0.72 8.77 -5.66
N SER A 223 -0.01 9.88 -5.46
CA SER A 223 0.92 10.45 -6.44
C SER A 223 0.27 10.75 -7.81
N ASN A 224 -0.84 11.49 -7.82
CA ASN A 224 -1.62 11.77 -9.03
C ASN A 224 -1.93 13.25 -9.25
N GLU A 225 -1.35 14.15 -8.47
CA GLU A 225 -1.52 15.61 -8.63
C GLU A 225 -3.00 16.04 -8.63
N ILE A 226 -3.81 15.39 -7.78
CA ILE A 226 -5.26 15.60 -7.72
C ILE A 226 -5.63 17.01 -7.23
N GLY A 227 -4.82 17.60 -6.35
CA GLY A 227 -5.05 18.94 -5.81
C GLY A 227 -6.29 19.04 -4.92
N ALA A 228 -6.60 20.26 -4.47
CA ALA A 228 -7.76 20.55 -3.64
C ALA A 228 -9.09 20.32 -4.38
N GLU A 229 -9.18 20.71 -5.66
CA GLU A 229 -10.37 20.54 -6.51
C GLU A 229 -10.70 19.05 -6.72
N GLY A 230 -9.72 18.23 -7.07
CA GLY A 230 -9.95 16.79 -7.21
C GLY A 230 -10.31 16.13 -5.86
N ALA A 231 -9.72 16.60 -4.75
CA ALA A 231 -10.10 16.15 -3.41
C ALA A 231 -11.55 16.52 -3.05
N GLN A 232 -12.05 17.68 -3.50
CA GLN A 232 -13.46 18.04 -3.39
C GLN A 232 -14.35 17.03 -4.11
N HIS A 233 -14.04 16.67 -5.35
CA HIS A 233 -14.83 15.69 -6.09
C HIS A 233 -14.86 14.32 -5.40
N ILE A 234 -13.71 13.85 -4.91
CA ILE A 234 -13.60 12.59 -4.16
C ILE A 234 -14.43 12.67 -2.87
N ALA A 235 -14.33 13.78 -2.13
CA ALA A 235 -15.11 14.01 -0.91
C ALA A 235 -16.62 13.98 -1.19
N ASP A 236 -17.08 14.64 -2.25
CA ASP A 236 -18.48 14.66 -2.64
C ASP A 236 -19.00 13.26 -2.98
N ALA A 237 -18.16 12.41 -3.60
CA ALA A 237 -18.51 11.02 -3.86
C ALA A 237 -18.58 10.19 -2.57
N LEU A 238 -17.60 10.34 -1.67
CA LEU A 238 -17.55 9.65 -0.38
C LEU A 238 -18.79 9.89 0.50
N ARG A 239 -19.45 11.05 0.39
CA ARG A 239 -20.69 11.31 1.15
C ARG A 239 -21.83 10.36 0.79
N THR A 240 -21.82 9.80 -0.41
CA THR A 240 -22.88 8.92 -0.93
C THR A 240 -22.41 7.50 -1.18
N ASN A 241 -21.11 7.27 -1.31
CA ASN A 241 -20.55 5.94 -1.44
C ASN A 241 -20.68 5.16 -0.12
N THR A 242 -21.13 3.91 -0.22
CA THR A 242 -21.44 3.02 0.92
C THR A 242 -20.65 1.72 0.87
N THR A 243 -19.55 1.68 0.12
CA THR A 243 -18.83 0.43 -0.16
C THR A 243 -17.32 0.57 0.05
N LEU A 244 -16.77 1.75 -0.18
CA LEU A 244 -15.36 2.01 0.01
C LEU A 244 -15.02 2.01 1.50
N THR A 245 -14.05 1.19 1.85
CA THR A 245 -13.53 1.04 3.22
C THR A 245 -12.10 1.55 3.35
N THR A 246 -11.33 1.54 2.25
CA THR A 246 -9.97 2.07 2.18
C THR A 246 -9.82 3.02 1.01
N LEU A 247 -9.41 4.24 1.33
CA LEU A 247 -9.04 5.25 0.34
C LEU A 247 -7.60 5.68 0.58
N ASN A 248 -6.80 5.62 -0.49
CA ASN A 248 -5.48 6.23 -0.50
C ASN A 248 -5.40 7.38 -1.49
N VAL A 249 -5.12 8.58 -0.98
CA VAL A 249 -4.87 9.80 -1.74
C VAL A 249 -3.55 10.46 -1.31
N ASP A 250 -2.54 9.68 -0.93
CA ASP A 250 -1.20 10.17 -0.55
C ASP A 250 -0.52 10.95 -1.70
N ARG A 251 0.36 11.91 -1.39
CA ARG A 251 1.17 12.64 -2.39
C ARG A 251 0.34 13.30 -3.51
N ASN A 252 -0.73 13.98 -3.16
CA ASN A 252 -1.65 14.60 -4.13
C ASN A 252 -1.76 16.12 -4.05
N GLN A 253 -0.94 16.78 -3.22
CA GLN A 253 -0.95 18.24 -3.06
C GLN A 253 -2.35 18.75 -2.67
N ILE A 254 -3.07 18.00 -1.82
CA ILE A 254 -4.46 18.29 -1.43
C ILE A 254 -4.58 19.63 -0.67
N GLY A 255 -3.57 19.99 0.13
CA GLY A 255 -3.56 21.20 0.93
C GLY A 255 -4.61 21.23 2.05
N ALA A 256 -4.66 22.34 2.78
CA ALA A 256 -5.66 22.56 3.84
C ALA A 256 -7.10 22.59 3.30
N GLU A 257 -7.32 23.22 2.13
CA GLU A 257 -8.63 23.30 1.47
C GLU A 257 -9.15 21.91 1.07
N GLY A 258 -8.33 21.09 0.43
CA GLY A 258 -8.73 19.72 0.09
C GLY A 258 -8.97 18.88 1.35
N ALA A 259 -8.19 19.08 2.42
CA ALA A 259 -8.41 18.43 3.72
C ALA A 259 -9.75 18.86 4.35
N GLN A 260 -10.18 20.11 4.17
CA GLN A 260 -11.51 20.59 4.58
C GLN A 260 -12.62 19.79 3.91
N HIS A 261 -12.51 19.56 2.59
CA HIS A 261 -13.51 18.78 1.84
C HIS A 261 -13.57 17.33 2.32
N ILE A 262 -12.41 16.67 2.45
CA ILE A 262 -12.32 15.28 2.93
C ILE A 262 -12.89 15.17 4.36
N ALA A 263 -12.55 16.11 5.25
CA ALA A 263 -13.12 16.18 6.58
C ALA A 263 -14.65 16.36 6.55
N GLY A 264 -15.17 17.17 5.62
CA GLY A 264 -16.60 17.28 5.34
C GLY A 264 -17.25 15.93 5.04
N ALA A 265 -16.61 15.09 4.23
CA ALA A 265 -17.12 13.76 3.89
C ALA A 265 -17.00 12.76 5.05
N MET A 266 -15.91 12.81 5.83
CA MET A 266 -15.72 11.97 7.01
C MET A 266 -16.84 12.08 8.05
N ARG A 267 -17.50 13.24 8.15
CA ARG A 267 -18.61 13.43 9.10
C ARG A 267 -19.85 12.61 8.76
N THR A 268 -20.06 12.30 7.48
CA THR A 268 -21.28 11.64 7.00
C THR A 268 -21.02 10.24 6.46
N ASN A 269 -19.81 9.94 6.00
CA ASN A 269 -19.46 8.62 5.51
C ASN A 269 -19.39 7.59 6.65
N THR A 270 -20.06 6.45 6.45
CA THR A 270 -20.23 5.41 7.47
C THR A 270 -19.51 4.10 7.12
N THR A 271 -18.62 4.09 6.11
CA THR A 271 -18.00 2.86 5.61
C THR A 271 -16.49 2.91 5.56
N LEU A 272 -15.91 4.10 5.44
CA LEU A 272 -14.47 4.30 5.36
C LEU A 272 -13.83 4.03 6.73
N THR A 273 -12.99 3.00 6.78
CA THR A 273 -12.28 2.58 7.99
C THR A 273 -10.80 2.95 7.95
N THR A 274 -10.23 3.13 6.75
CA THR A 274 -8.81 3.44 6.53
C THR A 274 -8.65 4.59 5.54
N LEU A 275 -7.92 5.62 5.94
CA LEU A 275 -7.66 6.80 5.13
C LEU A 275 -6.16 7.16 5.13
N HIS A 276 -5.59 7.21 3.93
CA HIS A 276 -4.21 7.60 3.68
C HIS A 276 -4.17 9.01 3.08
N LEU A 277 -3.56 9.93 3.81
CA LEU A 277 -3.43 11.35 3.51
C LEU A 277 -1.97 11.83 3.54
N GLU A 278 -1.01 10.92 3.53
CA GLU A 278 0.43 11.22 3.66
C GLU A 278 0.91 12.21 2.56
N ARG A 279 1.86 13.10 2.89
CA ARG A 279 2.51 14.01 1.91
C ARG A 279 1.53 14.87 1.10
N ASN A 280 0.60 15.55 1.77
CA ASN A 280 -0.43 16.35 1.13
C ASN A 280 -0.42 17.83 1.51
N GLU A 281 0.60 18.29 2.23
CA GLU A 281 0.70 19.69 2.70
C GLU A 281 -0.55 20.15 3.47
N ILE A 282 -1.12 19.26 4.30
CA ILE A 282 -2.35 19.53 5.04
C ILE A 282 -2.19 20.71 6.01
N ARG A 283 -1.01 20.84 6.65
CA ARG A 283 -0.66 21.91 7.61
C ARG A 283 -1.61 21.95 8.82
N ALA A 284 -1.39 22.89 9.74
CA ALA A 284 -2.18 23.03 10.96
C ALA A 284 -3.69 23.24 10.67
N GLU A 285 -4.02 24.09 9.70
CA GLU A 285 -5.41 24.39 9.30
C GLU A 285 -6.14 23.14 8.78
N GLY A 286 -5.52 22.37 7.87
CA GLY A 286 -6.11 21.13 7.40
C GLY A 286 -6.26 20.09 8.52
N ALA A 287 -5.29 20.02 9.44
CA ALA A 287 -5.37 19.16 10.62
C ALA A 287 -6.53 19.55 11.54
N GLN A 288 -6.83 20.85 11.69
CA GLN A 288 -8.01 21.35 12.41
C GLN A 288 -9.31 20.80 11.81
N HIS A 289 -9.44 20.82 10.48
CA HIS A 289 -10.63 20.28 9.81
C HIS A 289 -10.77 18.77 10.02
N ILE A 290 -9.69 18.02 9.86
CA ILE A 290 -9.67 16.57 10.08
C ILE A 290 -10.03 16.24 11.54
N ALA A 291 -9.42 16.93 12.49
CA ALA A 291 -9.73 16.81 13.92
C ALA A 291 -11.21 17.07 14.21
N SER A 292 -11.79 18.13 13.65
CA SER A 292 -13.21 18.44 13.80
C SER A 292 -14.09 17.29 13.29
N ALA A 293 -13.72 16.64 12.18
CA ALA A 293 -14.46 15.49 11.66
C ALA A 293 -14.28 14.23 12.52
N LEU A 294 -13.08 13.97 13.04
CA LEU A 294 -12.80 12.83 13.92
C LEU A 294 -13.65 12.83 15.20
N ARG A 295 -14.05 13.99 15.71
CA ARG A 295 -14.91 14.09 16.91
C ARG A 295 -16.27 13.44 16.71
N THR A 296 -16.80 13.44 15.49
CA THR A 296 -18.14 12.91 15.16
C THR A 296 -18.09 11.65 14.30
N ASN A 297 -16.97 11.38 13.64
CA ASN A 297 -16.80 10.17 12.86
C ASN A 297 -16.74 8.94 13.79
N THR A 298 -17.48 7.90 13.42
CA THR A 298 -17.65 6.67 14.21
C THR A 298 -17.22 5.41 13.46
N THR A 299 -16.44 5.56 12.39
CA THR A 299 -16.15 4.46 11.46
C THR A 299 -14.68 4.35 11.10
N LEU A 300 -13.96 5.47 11.07
CA LEU A 300 -12.53 5.50 10.80
C LEU A 300 -11.79 4.90 11.99
N THR A 301 -10.97 3.89 11.67
CA THR A 301 -10.15 3.15 12.63
C THR A 301 -8.66 3.40 12.42
N THR A 302 -8.27 3.76 11.19
CA THR A 302 -6.89 3.98 10.77
C THR A 302 -6.77 5.27 9.97
N LEU A 303 -5.90 6.16 10.44
CA LEU A 303 -5.61 7.45 9.80
C LEU A 303 -4.10 7.63 9.64
N HIS A 304 -3.67 7.82 8.40
CA HIS A 304 -2.28 8.16 8.10
C HIS A 304 -2.13 9.60 7.63
N LEU A 305 -1.35 10.36 8.39
CA LEU A 305 -1.06 11.78 8.18
C LEU A 305 0.45 12.05 8.06
N LYS A 306 1.27 11.02 7.79
CA LYS A 306 2.72 11.19 7.68
C LYS A 306 3.11 12.30 6.69
N GLU A 307 4.14 13.09 7.03
CA GLU A 307 4.69 14.14 6.16
C GLU A 307 3.66 15.21 5.77
N ASN A 308 3.00 15.83 6.75
CA ASN A 308 1.96 16.84 6.54
C ASN A 308 2.14 18.10 7.41
N PRO A 309 3.31 18.73 7.42
CA PRO A 309 3.82 19.61 8.49
C PRO A 309 2.73 20.31 9.33
N ILE A 310 2.15 19.58 10.30
CA ILE A 310 0.97 20.06 11.05
C ILE A 310 1.38 20.96 12.22
N GLY A 311 2.64 20.85 12.66
CA GLY A 311 3.15 21.60 13.80
C GLY A 311 2.53 21.21 15.15
N ALA A 312 2.96 21.89 16.20
CA ALA A 312 2.37 21.75 17.54
C ALA A 312 0.86 22.11 17.56
N GLU A 313 0.45 23.15 16.81
CA GLU A 313 -0.94 23.58 16.70
C GLU A 313 -1.84 22.51 16.07
N GLY A 314 -1.44 21.93 14.94
CA GLY A 314 -2.20 20.85 14.32
C GLY A 314 -2.23 19.59 15.20
N ALA A 315 -1.13 19.29 15.92
CA ALA A 315 -1.09 18.22 16.91
C ALA A 315 -2.06 18.47 18.07
N GLN A 316 -2.22 19.71 18.53
CA GLN A 316 -3.22 20.11 19.53
C GLN A 316 -4.63 19.78 19.06
N HIS A 317 -4.98 20.15 17.82
CA HIS A 317 -6.30 19.85 17.26
C HIS A 317 -6.58 18.35 17.21
N ILE A 318 -5.63 17.56 16.70
CA ILE A 318 -5.75 16.10 16.65
C ILE A 318 -5.89 15.52 18.06
N ALA A 319 -5.07 15.98 19.02
CA ALA A 319 -5.14 15.57 20.42
C ALA A 319 -6.52 15.87 21.03
N ASP A 320 -7.08 17.07 20.80
CA ASP A 320 -8.41 17.40 21.29
C ASP A 320 -9.50 16.47 20.72
N ALA A 321 -9.37 16.06 19.46
CA ALA A 321 -10.30 15.11 18.85
C ALA A 321 -10.17 13.71 19.45
N LEU A 322 -8.94 13.26 19.74
CA LEU A 322 -8.69 11.96 20.36
C LEU A 322 -9.33 11.83 21.76
N ARG A 323 -9.53 12.92 22.50
CA ARG A 323 -10.19 12.86 23.81
C ARG A 323 -11.65 12.40 23.72
N THR A 324 -12.31 12.64 22.60
CA THR A 324 -13.73 12.29 22.41
C THR A 324 -13.97 11.21 21.35
N ASN A 325 -13.03 11.01 20.42
CA ASN A 325 -13.13 9.95 19.43
C ASN A 325 -13.01 8.57 20.10
N THR A 326 -13.87 7.65 19.70
CA THR A 326 -14.00 6.32 20.29
C THR A 326 -13.78 5.19 19.28
N THR A 327 -13.22 5.49 18.11
CA THR A 327 -13.14 4.51 17.01
C THR A 327 -11.75 4.40 16.41
N LEU A 328 -10.96 5.47 16.47
CA LEU A 328 -9.61 5.48 15.95
C LEU A 328 -8.72 4.61 16.83
N THR A 329 -8.09 3.62 16.19
CA THR A 329 -7.20 2.65 16.83
C THR A 329 -5.76 2.81 16.38
N THR A 330 -5.54 3.34 15.17
CA THR A 330 -4.23 3.53 14.55
C THR A 330 -4.11 4.95 14.01
N LEU A 331 -3.08 5.66 14.46
CA LEU A 331 -2.77 7.02 14.02
C LEU A 331 -1.28 7.13 13.69
N ASP A 332 -0.98 7.51 12.45
CA ASP A 332 0.37 7.75 11.96
C ASP A 332 0.58 9.25 11.70
N LEU A 333 1.41 9.86 12.54
CA LEU A 333 1.79 11.28 12.52
C LEU A 333 3.29 11.45 12.27
N ARG A 334 3.96 10.52 11.59
CA ARG A 334 5.40 10.66 11.30
C ARG A 334 5.73 11.93 10.52
N TRP A 335 6.90 12.54 10.74
CA TRP A 335 7.37 13.70 9.95
C TRP A 335 6.35 14.85 9.91
N ASN A 336 5.96 15.37 11.07
CA ASN A 336 4.90 16.36 11.16
C ASN A 336 5.28 17.61 11.96
N GLU A 337 6.56 17.75 12.32
CA GLU A 337 7.11 18.92 13.02
C GLU A 337 6.36 19.20 14.34
N ILE A 338 5.95 18.14 15.05
CA ILE A 338 5.07 18.24 16.23
C ILE A 338 5.77 18.96 17.41
N GLY A 339 7.07 18.71 17.61
CA GLY A 339 7.84 19.28 18.71
C GLY A 339 7.41 18.79 20.11
N ALA A 340 8.07 19.31 21.15
CA ALA A 340 7.78 18.99 22.54
C ALA A 340 6.36 19.42 22.98
N GLU A 341 5.92 20.62 22.55
CA GLU A 341 4.59 21.17 22.85
C GLU A 341 3.47 20.31 22.24
N GLY A 342 3.58 19.94 20.96
CA GLY A 342 2.61 19.06 20.33
C GLY A 342 2.60 17.66 20.97
N ALA A 343 3.76 17.15 21.39
CA ALA A 343 3.85 15.89 22.14
C ALA A 343 3.18 15.97 23.51
N GLN A 344 3.23 17.12 24.19
CA GLN A 344 2.49 17.37 25.42
C GLN A 344 0.98 17.24 25.16
N HIS A 345 0.45 17.88 24.12
CA HIS A 345 -0.98 17.78 23.80
C HIS A 345 -1.42 16.35 23.51
N ILE A 346 -0.63 15.61 22.71
CA ILE A 346 -0.89 14.20 22.41
C ILE A 346 -0.87 13.37 23.71
N ALA A 347 0.14 13.56 24.57
CA ALA A 347 0.23 12.90 25.86
C ALA A 347 -1.00 13.18 26.75
N ASP A 348 -1.45 14.43 26.80
CA ASP A 348 -2.65 14.81 27.56
C ASP A 348 -3.90 14.09 27.04
N ALA A 349 -4.03 13.94 25.72
CA ALA A 349 -5.14 13.20 25.13
C ALA A 349 -5.07 11.69 25.42
N LEU A 350 -3.87 11.10 25.37
CA LEU A 350 -3.65 9.68 25.68
C LEU A 350 -4.05 9.31 27.11
N ARG A 351 -4.00 10.23 28.08
CA ARG A 351 -4.45 9.93 29.46
C ARG A 351 -5.94 9.59 29.55
N THR A 352 -6.74 10.13 28.64
CA THR A 352 -8.20 9.94 28.62
C THR A 352 -8.69 9.09 27.46
N ASN A 353 -7.94 9.01 26.36
CA ASN A 353 -8.30 8.18 25.23
C ASN A 353 -8.20 6.69 25.60
N THR A 354 -9.22 5.93 25.22
CA THR A 354 -9.37 4.51 25.57
C THR A 354 -9.48 3.59 24.33
N THR A 355 -9.11 4.11 23.15
CA THR A 355 -9.36 3.39 21.89
C THR A 355 -8.13 3.29 21.01
N LEU A 356 -7.22 4.27 21.09
CA LEU A 356 -5.99 4.25 20.34
C LEU A 356 -5.07 3.15 20.89
N THR A 357 -4.68 2.27 20.00
CA THR A 357 -3.81 1.11 20.30
C THR A 357 -2.44 1.26 19.65
N THR A 358 -2.35 1.99 18.54
CA THR A 358 -1.13 2.23 17.77
C THR A 358 -0.98 3.72 17.50
N LEU A 359 0.12 4.30 17.99
CA LEU A 359 0.51 5.67 17.72
C LEU A 359 1.91 5.70 17.11
N ASN A 360 2.04 6.31 15.94
CA ASN A 360 3.32 6.56 15.33
C ASN A 360 3.63 8.05 15.28
N VAL A 361 4.67 8.47 16.00
CA VAL A 361 5.14 9.86 16.05
C VAL A 361 6.65 9.92 15.74
N GLU A 362 7.20 8.99 14.94
CA GLU A 362 8.61 9.05 14.53
C GLU A 362 8.93 10.32 13.75
N MET A 363 10.16 10.83 13.90
CA MET A 363 10.65 12.02 13.18
C MET A 363 9.78 13.26 13.39
N ASN A 364 9.63 13.67 14.64
CA ASN A 364 8.79 14.81 15.03
C ASN A 364 9.48 15.79 15.97
N GLU A 365 10.80 15.65 16.16
CA GLU A 365 11.60 16.58 16.98
C GLU A 365 11.05 16.75 18.40
N ILE A 366 10.51 15.65 18.97
CA ILE A 366 9.82 15.65 20.27
C ILE A 366 10.74 16.07 21.43
N GLY A 367 12.03 15.73 21.35
CA GLY A 367 13.00 16.06 22.40
C GLY A 367 12.78 15.29 23.71
N ALA A 368 13.67 15.52 24.69
CA ALA A 368 13.58 14.90 26.01
C ALA A 368 12.31 15.32 26.78
N GLU A 369 11.94 16.60 26.70
CA GLU A 369 10.73 17.16 27.33
C GLU A 369 9.45 16.52 26.79
N GLY A 370 9.29 16.44 25.46
CA GLY A 370 8.14 15.76 24.87
C GLY A 370 8.10 14.26 25.22
N ALA A 371 9.26 13.59 25.29
CA ALA A 371 9.34 12.20 25.74
C ALA A 371 8.93 12.05 27.22
N GLN A 372 9.25 13.02 28.09
CA GLN A 372 8.77 13.06 29.47
C GLN A 372 7.24 13.13 29.55
N HIS A 373 6.60 13.96 28.72
CA HIS A 373 5.15 14.04 28.66
C HIS A 373 4.50 12.73 28.21
N ILE A 374 5.03 12.11 27.14
CA ILE A 374 4.56 10.82 26.64
C ILE A 374 4.73 9.74 27.72
N ALA A 375 5.89 9.67 28.36
CA ALA A 375 6.16 8.76 29.48
C ALA A 375 5.15 8.94 30.62
N SER A 376 4.81 10.19 30.96
CA SER A 376 3.78 10.49 31.96
C SER A 376 2.42 9.93 31.57
N ALA A 377 2.00 10.06 30.31
CA ALA A 377 0.75 9.51 29.83
C ALA A 377 0.74 7.97 29.80
N MET A 378 1.87 7.34 29.46
CA MET A 378 2.02 5.88 29.47
C MET A 378 1.72 5.26 30.84
N ARG A 379 2.03 5.95 31.95
CA ARG A 379 1.77 5.40 33.29
C ARG A 379 0.28 5.17 33.58
N THR A 380 -0.61 5.93 32.93
CA THR A 380 -2.06 5.88 33.15
C THR A 380 -2.83 5.32 31.98
N ASN A 381 -2.30 5.42 30.76
CA ASN A 381 -2.97 4.87 29.58
C ASN A 381 -2.90 3.33 29.62
N ALA A 382 -4.05 2.70 29.42
CA ALA A 382 -4.21 1.25 29.49
C ALA A 382 -4.64 0.63 28.13
N THR A 383 -4.48 1.35 27.03
CA THR A 383 -5.02 0.94 25.71
C THR A 383 -3.98 0.93 24.62
N LEU A 384 -2.98 1.81 24.72
CA LEU A 384 -1.87 1.88 23.78
C LEU A 384 -0.99 0.64 23.95
N THR A 385 -0.86 -0.11 22.86
CA THR A 385 -0.05 -1.35 22.79
C THR A 385 1.20 -1.16 21.94
N THR A 386 1.17 -0.22 21.00
CA THR A 386 2.24 0.06 20.05
C THR A 386 2.52 1.55 19.99
N LEU A 387 3.77 1.94 20.28
CA LEU A 387 4.23 3.32 20.25
C LEU A 387 5.54 3.40 19.45
N HIS A 388 5.56 4.23 18.42
CA HIS A 388 6.75 4.46 17.61
C HIS A 388 7.32 5.85 17.84
N LEU A 389 8.56 5.90 18.31
CA LEU A 389 9.26 7.12 18.77
C LEU A 389 10.67 7.27 18.16
N LYS A 390 11.06 6.43 17.20
CA LYS A 390 12.34 6.54 16.47
C LYS A 390 12.56 7.95 15.89
N GLU A 391 13.83 8.35 15.89
CA GLU A 391 14.32 9.60 15.28
C GLU A 391 13.62 10.87 15.82
N ASN A 392 13.50 11.00 17.14
CA ASN A 392 12.85 12.12 17.81
C ASN A 392 13.76 12.99 18.68
N GLN A 393 15.09 12.76 18.64
CA GLN A 393 16.07 13.52 19.43
C GLN A 393 15.75 13.48 20.94
N ILE A 394 15.25 12.36 21.44
CA ILE A 394 14.79 12.23 22.84
C ILE A 394 15.96 12.17 23.83
N GLY A 395 17.13 11.74 23.35
CA GLY A 395 18.32 11.57 24.17
C GLY A 395 18.18 10.57 25.32
N ALA A 396 19.23 10.45 26.14
CA ALA A 396 19.28 9.50 27.25
C ALA A 396 18.28 9.85 28.37
N GLU A 397 18.04 11.15 28.61
CA GLU A 397 17.08 11.62 29.61
C GLU A 397 15.63 11.26 29.23
N GLY A 398 15.22 11.56 27.99
CA GLY A 398 13.91 11.17 27.49
C GLY A 398 13.72 9.65 27.47
N ALA A 399 14.75 8.90 27.07
CA ALA A 399 14.74 7.44 27.12
C ALA A 399 14.58 6.90 28.56
N GLN A 400 15.23 7.53 29.54
CA GLN A 400 15.08 7.17 30.96
C GLN A 400 13.64 7.37 31.44
N HIS A 401 12.98 8.47 31.07
CA HIS A 401 11.57 8.69 31.43
C HIS A 401 10.66 7.60 30.87
N ILE A 402 10.86 7.20 29.61
CA ILE A 402 10.11 6.12 28.97
C ILE A 402 10.38 4.79 29.70
N ALA A 403 11.64 4.49 30.00
CA ALA A 403 12.04 3.31 30.75
C ALA A 403 11.35 3.25 32.13
N ASP A 404 11.31 4.37 32.86
CA ASP A 404 10.65 4.46 34.16
C ASP A 404 9.13 4.25 34.06
N ALA A 405 8.48 4.75 33.01
CA ALA A 405 7.05 4.57 32.79
C ALA A 405 6.68 3.10 32.52
N LEU A 406 7.55 2.36 31.83
CA LEU A 406 7.36 0.93 31.54
C LEU A 406 7.45 0.03 32.78
N ARG A 407 7.96 0.52 33.92
CA ARG A 407 7.89 -0.24 35.19
C ARG A 407 6.45 -0.43 35.66
N THR A 408 5.57 0.51 35.31
CA THR A 408 4.15 0.51 35.73
C THR A 408 3.20 0.24 34.57
N ASN A 409 3.56 0.62 33.35
CA ASN A 409 2.76 0.34 32.18
C ASN A 409 2.92 -1.13 31.77
N THR A 410 1.82 -1.87 31.74
CA THR A 410 1.79 -3.29 31.37
C THR A 410 1.08 -3.54 30.03
N THR A 411 0.62 -2.46 29.38
CA THR A 411 -0.20 -2.55 28.15
C THR A 411 0.62 -2.37 26.89
N LEU A 412 1.69 -1.59 26.94
CA LEU A 412 2.59 -1.40 25.82
C LEU A 412 3.40 -2.68 25.58
N THR A 413 3.31 -3.22 24.37
CA THR A 413 4.00 -4.44 23.96
C THR A 413 5.02 -4.18 22.86
N THR A 414 4.86 -3.09 22.10
CA THR A 414 5.75 -2.68 21.02
C THR A 414 6.16 -1.23 21.22
N LEU A 415 7.47 -1.01 21.26
CA LEU A 415 8.08 0.32 21.34
C LEU A 415 9.24 0.38 20.34
N THR A 416 9.30 1.41 19.49
CA THR A 416 10.48 1.69 18.66
C THR A 416 11.15 2.97 19.13
N LEU A 417 12.47 2.93 19.32
CA LEU A 417 13.30 4.07 19.69
C LEU A 417 14.59 4.09 18.85
N HIS A 418 15.24 5.24 18.76
CA HIS A 418 16.49 5.37 18.00
C HIS A 418 17.69 4.83 18.78
N ARG A 419 18.48 3.96 18.13
CA ARG A 419 19.56 3.19 18.77
C ARG A 419 20.70 4.04 19.34
N TYR A 420 21.02 5.18 18.72
CA TYR A 420 22.19 5.98 19.08
C TYR A 420 21.95 6.99 20.21
N GLU A 421 20.72 7.09 20.72
CA GLU A 421 20.35 8.07 21.74
C GLU A 421 20.11 7.45 23.13
N ILE A 422 20.26 6.13 23.25
CA ILE A 422 19.93 5.38 24.46
C ILE A 422 21.21 4.73 25.00
N GLY A 423 21.56 4.99 26.26
CA GLY A 423 22.65 4.27 26.92
C GLY A 423 22.32 2.79 27.11
N ASP A 424 23.33 1.91 27.06
CA ASP A 424 23.16 0.44 27.10
C ASP A 424 22.32 -0.06 28.29
N GLU A 425 22.44 0.58 29.45
CA GLU A 425 21.67 0.25 30.66
C GLU A 425 20.16 0.54 30.49
N VAL A 426 19.81 1.70 29.95
CA VAL A 426 18.41 2.09 29.68
C VAL A 426 17.82 1.18 28.61
N ALA A 427 18.61 0.87 27.58
CA ALA A 427 18.27 -0.07 26.53
C ALA A 427 17.91 -1.46 27.09
N GLN A 428 18.72 -2.00 28.00
CA GLN A 428 18.45 -3.28 28.65
C GLN A 428 17.19 -3.23 29.51
N HIS A 429 16.99 -2.16 30.30
CA HIS A 429 15.80 -2.02 31.13
C HIS A 429 14.50 -1.98 30.31
N ILE A 430 14.49 -1.29 29.18
CA ILE A 430 13.34 -1.25 28.27
C ILE A 430 13.10 -2.65 27.65
N ALA A 431 14.17 -3.34 27.25
CA ALA A 431 14.07 -4.69 26.69
C ALA A 431 13.49 -5.69 27.69
N ASP A 432 13.94 -5.64 28.94
CA ASP A 432 13.44 -6.46 30.05
C ASP A 432 11.95 -6.17 30.33
N ALA A 433 11.57 -4.88 30.38
CA ALA A 433 10.18 -4.48 30.63
C ALA A 433 9.21 -4.95 29.53
N LEU A 434 9.66 -5.01 28.27
CA LEU A 434 8.85 -5.46 27.14
C LEU A 434 8.98 -6.97 26.85
N GLY A 435 9.80 -7.70 27.61
CA GLY A 435 10.06 -9.12 27.40
C GLY A 435 10.66 -9.43 26.02
N ARG A 436 11.38 -8.47 25.42
CA ARG A 436 11.93 -8.57 24.06
C ARG A 436 13.46 -8.57 24.07
N ASN A 437 14.04 -9.16 23.04
CA ASN A 437 15.47 -9.08 22.79
C ASN A 437 15.80 -7.71 22.18
N ILE A 438 16.86 -7.04 22.67
CA ILE A 438 17.30 -5.68 22.29
C ILE A 438 17.25 -5.44 20.77
N SER A 439 17.65 -6.44 19.97
CA SER A 439 17.71 -6.38 18.51
C SER A 439 16.36 -6.17 17.80
N ALA A 440 15.23 -6.55 18.39
CA ALA A 440 13.91 -6.44 17.76
C ALA A 440 13.22 -5.09 18.00
N MET A 441 13.75 -4.31 18.95
CA MET A 441 13.19 -3.05 19.43
C MET A 441 13.90 -1.82 18.83
N MET A 442 15.09 -2.03 18.24
CA MET A 442 16.05 -1.00 17.84
C MET A 442 16.45 -1.07 16.35
N ALA A 443 15.62 -1.69 15.50
CA ALA A 443 15.86 -1.81 14.05
C ALA A 443 15.51 -0.52 13.28
#